data_AF-A0A3M1NZ40-F1
#
_entry.id   AF-A0A3M1NZ40-F1
#
_cell.length_a   1.000
_cell.length_b   1.000
_cell.length_c   1.000
_cell.angle_alpha   90.00
_cell.angle_beta   90.00
_cell.angle_gamma   90.00
#
_symmetry.space_group_name_H-M   'P 1'
#
loop_
_entity.id
_entity.type
_entity.pdbx_description
1 polymer ?
#
loop_
_entity_poly.entity_id
_entity_poly.type
_entity_poly.pdbx_seq_one_letter_code
_entity_poly.pdbx_strand_id
1 'polypeptide(L)' 'MNDLHDRIVLITGASAGIGAACAEVMAEAGARLLLCARR' A
#
# COMPACT_ATOMS: atom_id res chain seq x y z
N MET A 1 -6.32 -1.86 14.92
CA MET A 1 -6.86 -0.49 14.73
C MET A 1 -6.75 -0.18 13.25
N ASN A 2 -7.80 0.39 12.65
CA ASN A 2 -7.87 0.63 11.20
C ASN A 2 -7.49 2.10 10.93
N ASP A 3 -6.24 2.44 11.22
CA ASP A 3 -5.78 3.84 11.31
C ASP A 3 -5.78 4.56 9.96
N LEU A 4 -5.84 3.81 8.85
CA LEU A 4 -5.85 4.34 7.49
C LEU A 4 -7.20 4.14 6.77
N HIS A 5 -8.27 3.82 7.51
CA HIS A 5 -9.62 3.72 6.94
C HIS A 5 -9.99 5.01 6.17
N ASP A 6 -10.65 4.86 5.01
CA ASP A 6 -11.01 5.92 4.06
C ASP A 6 -9.83 6.72 3.46
N ARG A 7 -8.59 6.32 3.70
CA ARG A 7 -7.43 6.91 3.02
C ARG A 7 -7.14 6.18 1.73
N ILE A 8 -6.80 6.96 0.71
CA ILE A 8 -6.30 6.44 -0.57
C ILE A 8 -4.79 6.69 -0.62
N VAL A 9 -4.00 5.63 -0.84
CA VAL A 9 -2.53 5.70 -0.87
C VAL A 9 -2.00 5.19 -2.21
N LEU A 10 -1.18 6.00 -2.88
CA LEU A 10 -0.44 5.61 -4.08
C LEU A 10 0.95 5.11 -3.69
N ILE A 11 1.28 3.87 -4.06
CA ILE A 11 2.61 3.28 -3.87
C ILE A 11 3.24 3.01 -5.23
N THR A 12 4.37 3.65 -5.51
CA THR A 12 5.20 3.38 -6.69
C THR A 12 6.31 2.37 -6.34
N GLY A 13 6.69 1.50 -7.27
CA GLY A 13 7.63 0.42 -6.97
C GLY A 13 7.03 -0.66 -6.07
N ALA A 14 5.70 -0.82 -6.11
CA ALA A 14 4.94 -1.68 -5.20
C ALA A 14 5.15 -3.20 -5.37
N SER A 15 5.96 -3.64 -6.34
CA SER A 15 6.05 -5.05 -6.70
C SER A 15 7.12 -5.85 -5.96
N ALA A 16 8.05 -5.19 -5.26
CA ALA A 16 9.10 -5.89 -4.52
C ALA A 16 9.66 -5.04 -3.37
N GLY A 17 10.38 -5.71 -2.46
CA GLY A 17 11.11 -5.09 -1.37
C GLY A 17 10.21 -4.20 -0.51
N ILE A 18 10.68 -2.98 -0.25
CA ILE A 18 10.00 -2.04 0.64
C ILE A 18 8.61 -1.65 0.09
N GLY A 19 8.47 -1.47 -1.22
CA GLY A 19 7.19 -1.09 -1.82
C GLY A 19 6.11 -2.15 -1.60
N ALA A 20 6.47 -3.43 -1.73
CA ALA A 20 5.57 -4.54 -1.45
C ALA A 20 5.23 -4.63 0.04
N ALA A 21 6.23 -4.54 0.92
CA ALA A 21 6.02 -4.56 2.37
C ALA A 21 5.13 -3.40 2.85
N CYS A 22 5.29 -2.20 2.29
CA CYS A 22 4.42 -1.07 2.58
C CYS A 22 2.99 -1.33 2.10
N ALA A 23 2.79 -1.93 0.93
CA ALA A 23 1.46 -2.26 0.44
C ALA A 23 0.74 -3.24 1.38
N GLU A 24 1.43 -4.26 1.88
CA GLU A 24 0.88 -5.22 2.84
C GLU A 24 0.44 -4.52 4.14
N VAL A 25 1.34 -3.81 4.80
CA VAL A 25 1.05 -3.15 6.09
C VAL A 25 -0.04 -2.08 5.95
N MET A 26 -0.05 -1.31 4.86
CA MET A 26 -1.06 -0.27 4.65
C MET A 26 -2.43 -0.86 4.29
N ALA A 27 -2.47 -2.00 3.60
CA ALA A 27 -3.71 -2.74 3.36
C ALA A 27 -4.28 -3.27 4.69
N GLU A 28 -3.44 -3.85 5.54
CA GLU A 28 -3.84 -4.31 6.88
C GLU A 28 -4.36 -3.17 7.77
N ALA A 29 -3.79 -1.97 7.62
CA ALA A 29 -4.26 -0.76 8.32
C ALA A 29 -5.56 -0.16 7.74
N GLY A 30 -6.14 -0.75 6.69
CA GLY A 30 -7.44 -0.38 6.13
C GLY A 30 -7.41 0.66 5.01
N ALA A 31 -6.24 0.95 4.43
CA ALA A 31 -6.12 1.88 3.33
C ALA A 31 -6.65 1.29 2.01
N ARG A 32 -7.16 2.15 1.12
CA ARG A 32 -7.43 1.83 -0.28
C ARG A 32 -6.18 2.14 -1.10
N LEU A 33 -5.59 1.14 -1.73
CA LEU A 33 -4.29 1.27 -2.37
C LEU A 33 -4.39 1.43 -3.89
N LEU A 34 -3.60 2.34 -4.45
CA LEU A 34 -3.22 2.36 -5.86
C LEU A 34 -1.77 1.91 -5.95
N LEU A 35 -1.54 0.75 -6.57
CA LEU A 35 -0.22 0.17 -6.68
C LEU A 35 0.29 0.35 -8.12
N CYS A 36 1.47 0.94 -8.27
CA CYS A 36 2.11 1.14 -9.55
C CYS A 36 3.51 0.54 -9.51
N ALA A 37 3.80 -0.38 -10.42
CA ALA A 37 5.10 -0.97 -10.60
C ALA A 37 5.34 -1.34 -12.07
N ARG A 38 6.61 -1.49 -12.45
CA ARG A 38 7.01 -1.79 -13.84
C ARG A 38 7.18 -3.30 -14.09
N ARG A 39 7.47 -4.06 -13.04
CA ARG A 39 7.80 -5.49 -13.08
C ARG A 39 7.06 -6.17 -11.95
#